data_AF-A0A2G5B5J0-F1
#
_entry.id   AF-A0A2G5B5J0-F1
#
_cell.length_a   1.000
_cell.length_b   1.000
_cell.length_c   1.000
_cell.angle_alpha   90.00
_cell.angle_beta   90.00
_cell.angle_gamma   90.00
#
_symmetry.space_group_name_H-M   'P 1'
#
loop_
_entity.id
_entity.type
_entity.pdbx_description
1 polymer ?
#
loop_
_entity_poly.entity_id
_entity_poly.type
_entity_poly.pdbx_seq_one_letter_code
_entity_poly.pdbx_strand_id
1 'polypeptide(L)' 'LPPKPDPPRNEDCCMSGCEFCVWDLYDEDMREYQKHATAIREALKAQNKPV' A
#
# COMPACT_ATOMS: atom_id res chain seq x y z
N LEU A 1 2.96 12.41 0.78
CA LEU A 1 2.83 11.01 0.33
C LEU A 1 1.39 10.59 0.51
N PRO A 2 0.82 9.67 -0.30
CA PRO A 2 -0.51 9.10 0.00
C PRO A 2 -0.51 8.47 1.40
N PRO A 3 -1.68 8.32 2.05
CA PRO A 3 -1.76 7.57 3.31
C PRO A 3 -1.37 6.11 3.05
N LYS A 4 -0.59 5.52 3.97
CA LYS A 4 -0.24 4.10 3.91
C LYS A 4 -1.49 3.28 4.25
N PRO A 5 -1.81 2.22 3.48
CA PRO A 5 -2.88 1.30 3.82
C PRO A 5 -2.65 0.66 5.19
N ASP A 6 -3.70 0.53 5.98
CA ASP A 6 -3.66 -0.20 7.24
C ASP A 6 -3.76 -1.71 6.99
N PRO A 7 -2.99 -2.54 7.72
CA PRO A 7 -3.05 -3.98 7.56
C PRO A 7 -4.41 -4.53 8.02
N PRO A 8 -4.95 -5.56 7.34
CA PRO A 8 -6.17 -6.21 7.78
C PRO A 8 -5.95 -6.93 9.12
N ARG A 9 -6.99 -7.01 9.94
CA ARG A 9 -6.93 -7.76 11.21
C ARG A 9 -7.19 -9.23 10.95
N ASN A 10 -6.76 -10.08 11.88
CA ASN A 10 -7.07 -11.51 11.84
C ASN A 10 -8.59 -11.78 11.81
N GLU A 11 -9.38 -10.89 12.40
CA GLU A 11 -10.84 -10.92 12.42
C GLU A 11 -11.45 -10.74 11.02
N ASP A 12 -10.77 -9.96 10.17
CA ASP A 12 -11.21 -9.65 8.82
C ASP A 12 -10.83 -10.80 7.85
N CYS A 13 -9.90 -11.68 8.29
CA CYS A 13 -9.55 -12.90 7.59
C CYS A 13 -10.52 -14.04 8.01
N CYS A 14 -11.44 -14.40 7.12
CA CYS A 14 -12.39 -15.50 7.33
C CYS A 14 -11.71 -16.88 7.50
N MET A 15 -10.43 -17.03 7.13
CA MET A 15 -9.62 -18.26 7.24
C MET A 15 -10.24 -19.52 6.62
N SER A 16 -11.33 -19.36 5.85
CA SER A 16 -12.15 -20.47 5.33
C SER A 16 -12.21 -20.47 3.80
N GLY A 17 -11.30 -19.75 3.13
CA GLY A 17 -11.21 -19.68 1.68
C GLY A 17 -12.21 -18.73 1.04
N CYS A 18 -12.35 -17.50 1.56
CA CYS A 18 -13.10 -16.45 0.88
C CYS A 18 -12.60 -16.25 -0.56
N GLU A 19 -13.53 -15.89 -1.45
CA GLU A 19 -13.24 -15.61 -2.86
C GLU A 19 -12.18 -14.50 -3.03
N PHE A 20 -12.17 -13.52 -2.13
CA PHE A 20 -11.15 -12.49 -2.04
C PHE A 20 -10.44 -12.58 -0.68
N CYS A 21 -9.13 -12.80 -0.71
CA CYS A 21 -8.30 -12.78 0.48
C CYS A 21 -8.03 -11.32 0.86
N VAL A 22 -8.33 -10.95 2.11
CA VAL A 22 -8.04 -9.59 2.62
C VAL A 22 -6.56 -9.24 2.55
N TRP A 23 -5.68 -10.24 2.61
CA TRP A 23 -4.25 -10.04 2.44
C TRP A 23 -3.85 -9.74 0.99
N ASP A 24 -4.54 -10.33 0.02
CA ASP A 24 -4.29 -10.07 -1.40
C ASP A 24 -4.73 -8.65 -1.76
N LEU A 25 -5.90 -8.22 -1.28
CA LEU A 25 -6.39 -6.85 -1.43
C LEU A 25 -5.42 -5.85 -0.78
N TYR A 26 -4.97 -6.13 0.44
CA TYR A 26 -4.00 -5.29 1.13
C TYR A 26 -2.65 -5.23 0.39
N ASP A 27 -2.18 -6.33 -0.20
CA ASP A 27 -0.95 -6.33 -0.99
C ASP A 27 -1.09 -5.50 -2.28
N GLU A 28 -2.26 -5.55 -2.93
CA GLU A 28 -2.57 -4.69 -4.07
C GLU A 28 -2.54 -3.20 -3.69
N ASP A 29 -3.25 -2.82 -2.63
CA ASP A 29 -3.26 -1.45 -2.09
C ASP A 29 -1.85 -0.98 -1.71
N MET A 30 -1.06 -1.87 -1.09
CA MET A 30 0.33 -1.60 -0.73
C MET A 30 1.23 -1.39 -1.94
N ARG A 31 1.02 -2.15 -3.04
CA ARG A 31 1.76 -1.97 -4.29
C ARG A 31 1.44 -0.62 -4.92
N GLU A 32 0.18 -0.19 -4.92
CA GLU A 32 -0.20 1.14 -5.40
C GLU A 32 0.42 2.25 -4.56
N TYR A 33 0.34 2.14 -3.23
CA TYR A 33 0.99 3.05 -2.30
C TYR A 33 2.49 3.19 -2.59
N GLN A 34 3.20 2.06 -2.77
CA GLN A 34 4.64 2.05 -3.06
C GLN A 34 4.96 2.71 -4.40
N LYS A 35 4.15 2.47 -5.45
CA LYS A 35 4.32 3.12 -6.76
C LYS A 35 4.19 4.64 -6.62
N HIS A 36 3.15 5.11 -5.92
CA HIS A 36 2.92 6.53 -5.69
C HIS A 36 4.01 7.16 -4.83
N ALA A 37 4.41 6.49 -3.75
CA ALA A 37 5.47 6.97 -2.87
C ALA A 37 6.81 7.08 -3.61
N THR A 38 7.12 6.10 -4.46
CA THR A 38 8.32 6.12 -5.30
C THR A 38 8.26 7.28 -6.30
N ALA A 39 7.14 7.46 -7.02
CA ALA A 39 6.98 8.56 -7.96
C ALA A 39 7.17 9.93 -7.29
N ILE A 40 6.57 10.14 -6.12
CA ILE A 40 6.73 11.38 -5.33
C ILE A 40 8.18 11.55 -4.90
N ARG A 41 8.83 10.49 -4.39
CA ARG A 41 10.23 10.56 -3.94
C ARG A 41 11.17 10.92 -5.08
N GLU A 42 10.99 10.33 -6.26
CA GLU A 42 11.80 10.65 -7.44
C GLU A 42 11.54 12.09 -7.92
N ALA A 43 10.28 12.56 -7.88
CA ALA A 43 9.94 13.94 -8.20
C ALA A 43 10.56 14.95 -7.20
N LEU A 44 10.62 14.61 -5.91
CA LEU A 44 11.26 15.44 -4.87
C LEU A 44 12.78 15.50 -5.02
N LYS A 45 13.42 14.36 -5.32
CA LYS A 45 14.85 14.30 -5.64
C LYS A 45 15.19 15.16 -6.85
N ALA A 46 14.40 15.06 -7.92
CA ALA A 46 14.57 15.88 -9.13
C ALA A 46 14.41 17.38 -8.85
N GLN A 47 13.67 17.75 -7.80
CA GLN A 47 13.45 19.13 -7.35
C GLN A 47 14.42 19.61 -6.27
N ASN A 48 15.41 18.80 -5.87
CA ASN A 48 16.39 19.14 -4.84
C ASN A 48 15.78 19.60 -3.49
N LYS A 49 14.53 19.20 -3.20
CA LYS A 49 13.87 19.43 -1.91
C LYS A 49 14.16 18.24 -0.99
N PRO A 50 14.62 18.47 0.26
CA PRO A 50 14.86 17.37 1.20
C PRO A 50 13.53 16.65 1.51
N VAL A 51 13.60 15.32 1.51
CA VAL A 51 12.48 14.40 1.77
C VAL A 51 12.19 14.28 3.26
#